data_AF-A0A6V7MBH9-F1
#
_entry.id   AF-A0A6V7MBH9-F1
#
_cell.length_a   1.000
_cell.length_b   1.000
_cell.length_c   1.000
_cell.angle_alpha   90.00
_cell.angle_beta   90.00
_cell.angle_gamma   90.00
#
_symmetry.space_group_name_H-M   'P 1'
#
loop_
_entity.id
_entity.type
_entity.pdbx_description
1 polymer ?
#
loop_
_entity_poly.entity_id
_entity_poly.type
_entity_poly.pdbx_seq_one_letter_code
_entity_poly.pdbx_strand_id
1 'polypeptide(L)'
;RSSQQIYNVTLFFGFFMSLYSLLGVQFFGELTNHCVLNTTDPEHITINSLAIPDTFCSTDPESGYQCPEGMTCMNLQLSKYVMGFNGFDHF
;
A
#
# COMPACT_ATOMS: atom_id res chain seq x y z
N ARG A 1 -5.07 2.56 41.69
CA ARG A 1 -5.43 3.85 41.04
C ARG A 1 -4.69 4.03 39.70
N SER A 2 -3.35 4.09 39.69
CA SER A 2 -2.57 4.23 38.45
C SER A 2 -2.79 3.08 37.45
N SER A 3 -2.77 1.82 37.92
CA SER A 3 -2.98 0.65 37.05
C SER A 3 -4.35 0.64 36.35
N GLN A 4 -5.40 1.16 37.00
CA GLN A 4 -6.73 1.27 36.39
C GLN A 4 -6.76 2.34 35.30
N GLN A 5 -6.05 3.45 35.50
CA GLN A 5 -5.93 4.50 34.47
C GLN A 5 -5.17 3.98 33.26
N ILE A 6 -4.08 3.23 33.48
CA ILE A 6 -3.32 2.58 32.40
C ILE A 6 -4.20 1.59 31.65
N TYR A 7 -4.94 0.73 32.36
CA TYR A 7 -5.86 -0.23 31.73
C TYR A 7 -6.89 0.45 30.83
N ASN A 8 -7.54 1.52 31.33
CA ASN A 8 -8.52 2.27 30.57
C ASN A 8 -7.89 2.92 29.32
N VAL A 9 -6.67 3.45 29.43
CA VAL A 9 -5.94 4.04 28.29
C VAL A 9 -5.55 2.97 27.27
N THR A 10 -5.09 1.80 27.71
CA THR A 10 -4.73 0.71 26.80
C THR A 10 -5.95 0.17 26.05
N LEU A 11 -7.10 0.03 26.73
CA LEU A 11 -8.36 -0.34 26.08
C LEU A 11 -8.80 0.70 25.05
N PHE A 12 -8.75 1.99 25.43
CA PHE A 12 -9.09 3.09 24.54
C PHE A 12 -8.18 3.11 23.31
N PHE A 13 -6.87 2.96 23.51
CA PHE A 13 -5.90 2.87 22.42
C PHE A 13 -6.18 1.66 21.53
N GLY A 14 -6.39 0.47 22.09
CA GLY A 14 -6.72 -0.74 21.32
C GLY A 14 -7.99 -0.58 20.49
N PHE A 15 -9.03 0.05 21.05
CA PHE A 15 -10.25 0.37 20.31
C PHE A 15 -9.96 1.27 19.09
N PHE A 16 -9.18 2.34 19.25
CA PHE A 16 -8.85 3.23 18.14
C PHE A 16 -7.92 2.60 17.12
N MET A 17 -6.93 1.80 17.53
CA MET A 17 -6.07 1.07 16.60
C MET A 17 -6.91 0.11 15.74
N SER A 18 -7.79 -0.68 16.35
CA SER A 18 -8.69 -1.57 15.61
C SER A 18 -9.64 -0.80 14.69
N LEU A 19 -10.21 0.32 15.16
CA LEU A 19 -11.09 1.16 14.35
C LEU A 19 -10.37 1.69 13.10
N TYR A 20 -9.18 2.27 13.27
CA TYR A 20 -8.42 2.81 12.14
C TYR A 20 -7.86 1.72 11.22
N SER A 21 -7.49 0.55 11.74
CA SER A 21 -7.10 -0.59 10.91
C SER A 21 -8.27 -1.05 10.03
N LEU A 22 -9.49 -1.16 10.56
CA LEU A 22 -10.67 -1.54 9.78
C LEU A 22 -11.01 -0.50 8.70
N LEU A 23 -10.97 0.79 9.05
CA LEU A 23 -11.15 1.87 8.06
C LEU A 23 -10.07 1.81 6.99
N GLY A 24 -8.82 1.56 7.37
CA GLY A 24 -7.70 1.45 6.46
C GLY A 24 -7.88 0.33 5.44
N VAL A 25 -8.19 -0.89 5.91
CA VAL A 25 -8.42 -2.06 5.03
C VAL A 25 -9.59 -1.81 4.08
N GLN A 26 -10.67 -1.17 4.54
CA GLN A 26 -11.85 -0.95 3.71
C GLN A 26 -11.68 0.14 2.65
N PHE A 27 -10.85 1.15 2.90
CA PHE A 27 -10.69 2.30 2.00
C PHE A 27 -9.45 2.25 1.11
N PHE A 28 -8.33 1.71 1.59
CA PHE A 28 -7.07 1.78 0.85
C PHE A 28 -6.69 0.45 0.17
N GLY A 29 -6.93 -0.68 0.83
CA GLY A 29 -6.58 -2.00 0.29
C GLY A 29 -5.07 -2.20 0.07
N GLU A 30 -4.73 -2.99 -0.95
CA GLU A 30 -3.35 -3.39 -1.24
C GLU A 30 -2.58 -2.31 -2.04
N LEU A 31 -1.35 -2.04 -1.62
CA LEU A 31 -0.44 -1.08 -2.25
C LEU A 31 0.52 -1.80 -3.20
N THR A 32 0.03 -2.28 -4.34
CA THR A 32 0.80 -3.08 -5.33
C THR A 32 0.90 -2.46 -6.71
N ASN A 33 0.30 -1.30 -6.93
CA ASN A 33 0.28 -0.65 -8.24
C ASN A 33 1.46 0.33 -8.38
N HIS A 34 2.34 0.08 -9.36
CA HIS A 34 3.53 0.89 -9.62
C HIS A 34 3.62 1.32 -11.08
N CYS A 35 4.27 2.46 -11.32
CA CYS A 35 4.61 2.88 -12.68
C CYS A 35 5.81 2.08 -13.20
N VAL A 36 5.58 1.35 -14.30
CA VAL A 36 6.60 0.57 -14.99
C VAL A 36 6.70 0.97 -16.45
N LEU A 37 7.84 0.69 -17.10
CA LEU A 37 7.99 0.90 -18.53
C LEU A 37 6.95 0.10 -19.33
N ASN A 38 6.44 0.66 -20.42
CA ASN A 38 5.44 0.02 -21.29
C ASN A 38 5.87 -1.33 -21.87
N THR A 39 7.17 -1.58 -21.98
CA THR A 39 7.74 -2.83 -22.52
C THR A 39 7.97 -3.89 -21.46
N THR A 40 7.56 -3.64 -20.21
CA THR A 40 7.80 -4.54 -19.08
C THR A 40 6.86 -5.75 -19.16
N ASP A 41 7.44 -6.94 -19.01
CA ASP A 41 6.70 -8.19 -18.83
C ASP A 41 6.24 -8.33 -17.37
N PRO A 42 4.93 -8.51 -17.09
CA PRO A 42 4.41 -8.69 -15.74
C PRO A 42 5.05 -9.85 -14.95
N GLU A 43 5.54 -10.90 -15.64
CA GLU A 43 6.15 -12.06 -14.98
C GLU A 43 7.64 -11.84 -14.66
N HIS A 44 8.29 -10.86 -15.31
CA HIS A 44 9.74 -10.65 -15.25
C HIS A 44 10.07 -9.18 -14.93
N ILE A 45 9.68 -8.74 -13.73
CA ILE A 45 9.94 -7.38 -13.25
C ILE A 45 11.36 -7.27 -12.70
N THR A 46 12.08 -6.23 -13.12
CA THR A 46 13.41 -5.89 -12.59
C THR A 46 13.42 -4.48 -12.02
N ILE A 47 14.46 -4.12 -11.28
CA ILE A 47 14.61 -2.75 -10.73
C ILE A 47 14.61 -1.69 -11.85
N ASN A 48 15.13 -2.03 -13.04
CA ASN A 48 15.18 -1.11 -14.18
C ASN A 48 13.82 -0.93 -14.88
N SER A 49 12.83 -1.76 -14.52
CA SER A 49 11.46 -1.63 -15.02
C SER A 49 10.69 -0.51 -14.30
N LEU A 50 11.09 -0.17 -13.08
CA LEU A 50 10.43 0.80 -12.20
C LEU A 50 10.85 2.25 -12.51
N ALA A 51 10.00 3.19 -12.15
CA ALA A 51 10.34 4.60 -12.16
C ALA A 51 11.46 4.93 -11.14
N ILE A 52 12.18 6.04 -11.37
CA ILE A 52 13.18 6.57 -10.43
C ILE A 52 12.76 8.00 -10.02
N PRO A 53 12.42 8.24 -8.74
CA PRO A 53 12.16 7.23 -7.71
C PRO A 53 10.94 6.38 -8.06
N ASP A 54 10.84 5.20 -7.45
CA ASP A 54 9.65 4.35 -7.58
C ASP A 54 8.41 5.09 -7.07
N THR A 55 7.28 4.87 -7.73
CA THR A 55 6.04 5.61 -7.46
C THR A 55 4.83 4.72 -7.62
N PHE A 56 3.93 4.81 -6.64
CA PHE A 56 2.62 4.17 -6.71
C PHE A 56 1.72 4.89 -7.69
N CYS A 57 0.82 4.15 -8.33
CA CYS A 57 -0.11 4.67 -9.31
C CYS A 57 -1.52 4.14 -9.11
N SER A 58 -2.49 4.80 -9.75
CA SER A 58 -3.87 4.35 -9.83
C SER A 58 -4.17 3.79 -11.21
N THR A 59 -4.97 2.73 -11.25
CA THR A 59 -5.54 2.19 -12.50
C THR A 59 -6.82 2.91 -12.91
N ASP A 60 -7.41 3.69 -12.01
CA ASP A 60 -8.56 4.55 -12.29
C ASP A 60 -8.07 5.93 -12.77
N PRO A 61 -8.46 6.38 -13.97
CA PRO A 61 -7.99 7.65 -14.54
C PRO A 61 -8.46 8.89 -13.77
N GLU A 62 -9.52 8.79 -12.96
CA GLU A 62 -10.10 9.92 -12.22
C GLU A 62 -9.55 10.05 -10.79
N SER A 63 -8.71 9.12 -10.33
CA SER A 63 -8.20 9.09 -8.96
C SER A 63 -6.72 8.73 -8.89
N GLY A 64 -6.05 9.15 -7.80
CA GLY A 64 -4.65 8.84 -7.56
C GLY A 64 -3.68 9.40 -8.60
N TYR A 65 -2.47 8.85 -8.64
CA TYR A 65 -1.40 9.29 -9.53
C TYR A 65 -1.44 8.55 -10.87
N GLN A 66 -1.35 9.30 -11.96
CA GLN A 66 -1.28 8.76 -13.33
C GLN A 66 0.17 8.75 -13.81
N CYS A 67 0.61 7.61 -14.35
CA CYS A 67 1.98 7.46 -14.83
C CYS A 67 2.27 8.40 -16.02
N PRO A 68 3.52 8.89 -16.15
CA PRO A 68 3.91 9.76 -17.26
C PRO A 68 3.98 9.00 -18.59
N GLU A 69 4.09 9.74 -19.70
CA GLU A 69 4.24 9.14 -21.03
C GLU A 69 5.42 8.16 -21.11
N GLY A 70 5.19 7.00 -21.72
CA GLY A 70 6.17 5.90 -21.82
C GLY A 70 6.14 4.91 -20.64
N MET A 71 5.31 5.18 -19.63
CA MET A 71 5.06 4.28 -18.51
C MET A 71 3.57 3.90 -18.41
N THR A 72 3.32 2.75 -17.79
CA THR A 72 1.98 2.23 -17.53
C THR A 72 1.84 1.85 -16.06
N CYS A 73 0.63 2.00 -15.53
CA CYS A 73 0.32 1.58 -14.17
C CYS A 73 0.04 0.08 -14.14
N MET A 74 0.85 -0.68 -13.40
CA MET A 74 0.74 -2.14 -13.35
C MET A 74 0.70 -2.64 -11.91
N ASN A 75 -0.19 -3.61 -11.67
CA ASN A 75 -0.24 -4.34 -10.41
C ASN A 75 0.91 -5.38 -10.37
N LEU A 76 1.86 -5.20 -9.45
CA LEU A 76 3.03 -6.06 -9.32
C LEU A 76 2.75 -7.20 -8.33
N GLN A 77 2.79 -8.45 -8.81
CA GLN A 77 2.64 -9.63 -7.95
C GLN A 77 3.99 -10.11 -7.41
N LEU A 78 4.58 -9.31 -6.52
CA LEU A 78 5.84 -9.64 -5.85
C LEU A 78 5.58 -10.19 -4.44
N SER A 79 6.58 -10.86 -3.85
CA SER A 79 6.48 -11.32 -2.47
C SER A 79 6.53 -10.16 -1.48
N LYS A 80 5.86 -10.28 -0.31
CA LYS A 80 5.90 -9.26 0.76
C LYS A 80 7.31 -8.96 1.29
N TYR A 81 8.25 -9.90 1.16
CA TYR A 81 9.65 -9.64 1.52
C TYR A 81 10.31 -8.58 0.62
N VAL A 82 9.83 -8.43 -0.61
CA VAL A 82 10.32 -7.43 -1.57
C VAL A 82 9.54 -6.12 -1.44
N MET A 83 8.21 -6.20 -1.37
CA MET A 83 7.34 -5.01 -1.31
C MET A 83 7.25 -4.37 0.08
N GLY A 84 7.60 -5.13 1.11
CA GLY A 84 7.45 -4.74 2.51
C GLY A 84 6.15 -5.27 3.14
N PHE A 85 6.05 -5.05 4.45
CA PHE A 85 4.94 -5.53 5.29
C PHE A 85 3.96 -4.42 5.68
N ASN A 86 4.24 -3.18 5.31
CA ASN A 86 3.38 -2.04 5.62
C ASN A 86 2.30 -1.92 4.53
N GLY A 87 1.04 -1.89 4.93
CA GLY A 87 -0.08 -1.77 4.00
C GLY A 87 -1.42 -1.92 4.70
N PHE A 88 -2.49 -2.01 3.91
CA PHE A 88 -3.87 -2.21 4.35
C PHE A 88 -4.52 -3.41 3.66
N ASP A 89 -3.70 -4.41 3.33
CA ASP A 89 -4.13 -5.66 2.69
C ASP A 89 -5.01 -6.49 3.64
N HIS A 90 -4.63 -6.58 4.92
CA HIS A 90 -5.32 -7.37 5.93
C HIS A 90 -5.35 -6.65 7.30
N PHE A 91 -6.26 -7.09 8.19
CA PHE A 91 -6.39 -6.62 9.57
C PHE A 91 -5.44 -7.36 10.53
#